data_AF-A0A8R7PG38-F1
#
_entry.id   AF-A0A8R7PG38-F1
#
_cell.length_a   1.000
_cell.length_b   1.000
_cell.length_c   1.000
_cell.angle_alpha   90.00
_cell.angle_beta   90.00
_cell.angle_gamma   90.00
#
_symmetry.space_group_name_H-M   'P 1'
#
loop_
_entity.id
_entity.type
_entity.pdbx_description
1 polymer ?
#
loop_
_entity_poly.entity_id
_entity_poly.type
_entity_poly.pdbx_seq_one_letter_code
_entity_poly.pdbx_strand_id
1 'polypeptide(L)'
;MSQSFDINVLLREAKSRWLKPSEVYYILLNHEQLQITHEPPNKPPSGALFLYNRRVNRFFRKDGYAWRRKKDGRTVGEAHERLKVGNIDALSCYYAHGEQNPYFQRRCFWMLEP
;
A
#
# COMPACT_ATOMS: atom_id res chain seq x y z
N MET A 1 -14.00 -20.94 0.88
CA MET A 1 -14.42 -20.27 2.14
C MET A 1 -13.76 -18.92 2.16
N SER A 2 -14.51 -17.82 1.98
CA SER A 2 -13.96 -16.49 2.23
C SER A 2 -13.71 -16.38 3.74
N GLN A 3 -12.46 -16.16 4.15
CA GLN A 3 -12.23 -15.66 5.49
C GLN A 3 -12.96 -14.33 5.59
N SER A 4 -13.96 -14.23 6.47
CA SER A 4 -14.58 -12.96 6.79
C SER A 4 -13.58 -12.18 7.64
N PHE A 5 -13.00 -11.13 7.07
CA PHE A 5 -12.17 -10.18 7.82
C PHE A 5 -13.06 -9.07 8.39
N ASP A 6 -12.62 -8.45 9.48
CA ASP A 6 -13.23 -7.22 10.02
C ASP A 6 -12.30 -6.05 9.70
N ILE A 7 -12.81 -5.03 9.00
CA ILE A 7 -12.01 -3.89 8.56
C ILE A 7 -11.41 -3.10 9.73
N ASN A 8 -12.12 -2.97 10.85
CA ASN A 8 -11.62 -2.28 12.04
C ASN A 8 -10.48 -3.06 12.70
N VAL A 9 -10.56 -4.40 12.68
CA VAL A 9 -9.45 -5.25 13.13
C VAL A 9 -8.24 -5.04 12.21
N LEU A 10 -8.42 -5.07 10.89
CA LEU A 10 -7.32 -4.86 9.93
C LEU A 10 -6.65 -3.50 10.09
N LEU A 11 -7.41 -2.43 10.33
CA LEU A 11 -6.86 -1.09 10.58
C LEU A 11 -6.00 -1.04 11.86
N ARG A 12 -6.34 -1.85 12.88
CA ARG A 12 -5.49 -1.97 14.09
C ARG A 12 -4.25 -2.80 13.82
N GLU A 13 -4.38 -3.92 13.11
CA GLU A 13 -3.28 -4.81 12.75
C GLU A 13 -2.22 -4.11 11.88
N ALA A 14 -2.66 -3.23 10.98
CA ALA A 14 -1.76 -2.43 10.14
C ALA A 14 -0.79 -1.55 10.94
N LYS A 15 -1.12 -1.22 12.20
CA LYS A 15 -0.25 -0.43 13.09
C LYS A 15 0.93 -1.23 13.65
N SER A 16 0.82 -2.55 13.72
CA SER A 16 1.82 -3.42 14.35
C SER A 16 2.53 -4.35 13.37
N ARG A 17 1.91 -4.67 12.22
CA ARG A 17 2.48 -5.55 11.21
C ARG A 17 2.02 -5.21 9.80
N TRP A 18 2.72 -5.77 8.82
CA TRP A 18 2.23 -5.79 7.44
C TRP A 18 0.99 -6.67 7.31
N LEU A 19 0.00 -6.17 6.56
CA LEU A 19 -1.16 -6.96 6.16
C LEU A 19 -0.76 -7.98 5.09
N LYS A 20 -1.38 -9.17 5.15
CA LYS A 20 -1.25 -10.25 4.18
C LYS A 20 -1.98 -9.87 2.88
N PRO A 21 -1.61 -10.46 1.72
CA PRO A 21 -2.29 -10.18 0.46
C PRO A 21 -3.81 -10.35 0.51
N SER A 22 -4.32 -11.39 1.17
CA SER A 22 -5.77 -11.63 1.33
C SER A 22 -6.47 -10.54 2.14
N GLU A 23 -5.81 -10.00 3.16
CA GLU A 23 -6.33 -8.91 4.01
C GLU A 23 -6.39 -7.60 3.23
N VAL A 24 -5.34 -7.29 2.46
CA VAL A 24 -5.31 -6.11 1.57
C VAL A 24 -6.38 -6.23 0.48
N TYR A 25 -6.52 -7.41 -0.13
CA TYR A 25 -7.53 -7.66 -1.15
C TYR A 25 -8.94 -7.47 -0.59
N TYR A 26 -9.20 -7.96 0.63
CA TYR A 26 -10.47 -7.71 1.31
C TYR A 26 -10.74 -6.22 1.52
N ILE A 27 -9.74 -5.44 1.97
CA ILE A 27 -9.87 -3.98 2.12
C ILE A 27 -10.23 -3.33 0.79
N LEU A 28 -9.57 -3.72 -0.31
CA LEU A 28 -9.82 -3.16 -1.63
C LEU A 28 -11.20 -3.54 -2.19
N LEU A 29 -11.70 -4.74 -1.94
CA LEU A 29 -13.07 -5.13 -2.31
C LEU A 29 -14.13 -4.38 -1.49
N ASN A 30 -13.81 -3.99 -0.26
CA ASN A 30 -14.71 -3.30 0.66
C ASN A 30 -14.34 -1.81 0.81
N HIS A 31 -13.76 -1.22 -0.24
CA HIS A 31 -13.18 0.13 -0.19
C HIS A 31 -14.21 1.21 0.20
N GLU A 32 -15.50 0.98 -0.04
CA GLU A 32 -16.60 1.89 0.30
C GLU A 32 -16.76 2.09 1.82
N GLN A 33 -16.26 1.15 2.63
CA GLN A 33 -16.26 1.26 4.09
C GLN A 33 -15.14 2.18 4.62
N LEU A 34 -14.26 2.67 3.75
CA LEU A 34 -13.15 3.55 4.10
C LEU A 34 -13.29 4.91 3.45
N GLN A 35 -12.83 5.93 4.17
CA GLN A 35 -12.73 7.28 3.62
C GLN A 35 -11.63 7.34 2.55
N ILE A 36 -11.97 7.90 1.39
CA ILE A 36 -10.98 8.22 0.35
C ILE A 36 -10.12 9.38 0.83
N THR A 37 -8.82 9.19 0.78
CA THR A 37 -7.82 10.22 1.03
C THR A 37 -7.61 11.04 -0.26
N HIS A 38 -7.83 12.35 -0.19
CA HIS A 38 -7.76 13.23 -1.36
C HIS A 38 -6.34 13.73 -1.65
N GLU A 39 -5.47 13.82 -0.64
CA GLU A 39 -4.10 14.34 -0.74
C GLU A 39 -3.09 13.41 -0.05
N PRO A 40 -1.85 13.29 -0.54
CA PRO A 40 -0.83 12.50 0.14
C PRO A 40 -0.46 13.15 1.50
N PRO A 41 -0.40 12.37 2.59
CA PRO A 41 0.03 12.88 3.89
C PRO A 41 1.49 13.30 3.85
N ASN A 42 1.87 14.30 4.65
CA ASN A 42 3.28 14.65 4.83
C ASN A 42 3.89 13.84 5.98
N LYS A 43 4.85 12.97 5.65
CA LYS A 43 5.59 12.10 6.58
C LYS A 43 4.67 11.34 7.57
N PRO A 44 3.73 10.52 7.06
CA PRO A 44 2.80 9.78 7.93
C PRO A 44 3.52 8.80 8.87
N PRO A 45 3.01 8.60 10.09
CA PRO A 45 3.62 7.67 11.05
C PRO A 45 3.60 6.23 10.53
N SER A 46 4.48 5.39 11.09
CA SER A 46 4.51 3.96 10.79
C SER A 46 3.15 3.31 11.03
N GLY A 47 2.76 2.40 10.14
CA GLY A 47 1.48 1.68 10.22
C GLY A 47 0.26 2.50 9.82
N ALA A 48 0.43 3.73 9.33
CA ALA A 48 -0.66 4.49 8.72
C ALA A 48 -1.11 3.84 7.39
N LEU A 49 -2.41 3.80 7.17
CA LEU A 49 -3.06 3.26 5.97
C LEU A 49 -3.88 4.36 5.31
N PHE A 50 -3.79 4.46 3.99
CA PHE A 50 -4.52 5.44 3.20
C PHE A 50 -5.11 4.79 1.96
N LEU A 51 -6.37 5.13 1.65
CA LEU A 51 -7.06 4.68 0.45
C LEU A 51 -7.14 5.85 -0.54
N TYR A 52 -6.67 5.64 -1.77
CA TYR A 52 -6.70 6.68 -2.81
C TYR A 52 -7.48 6.22 -4.02
N ASN A 53 -8.24 7.13 -4.64
CA ASN A 53 -8.60 6.96 -6.03
C ASN A 53 -7.41 7.32 -6.93
N ARG A 54 -6.68 6.31 -7.40
CA ARG A 54 -5.46 6.48 -8.22
C ARG A 54 -5.69 7.22 -9.54
N ARG A 55 -6.92 7.19 -10.10
CA ARG A 55 -7.24 7.90 -11.34
C ARG A 55 -7.29 9.42 -11.13
N VAL A 56 -7.70 9.84 -9.92
CA VAL A 56 -7.80 11.25 -9.52
C VAL A 56 -6.49 11.72 -8.89
N ASN A 57 -5.99 11.02 -7.86
CA ASN A 57 -4.76 11.38 -7.18
C ASN A 57 -3.57 10.62 -7.77
N ARG A 58 -2.95 11.17 -8.83
CA ARG A 58 -1.78 10.58 -9.51
C ARG A 58 -0.48 10.69 -8.69
N PHE A 59 -0.44 11.58 -7.71
CA PHE A 59 0.74 11.90 -6.90
C PHE A 59 0.66 11.39 -5.46
N PHE A 60 -0.20 10.39 -5.19
CA PHE A 60 -0.41 9.79 -3.87
C PHE A 60 0.86 9.26 -3.18
N ARG A 61 1.95 9.07 -3.94
CA ARG A 61 3.28 8.66 -3.44
C ARG A 61 4.17 9.83 -2.99
N LYS A 62 3.77 11.08 -3.19
CA LYS A 62 4.51 12.28 -2.73
C LYS A 62 4.22 12.54 -1.25
N ASP A 63 4.64 11.61 -0.40
CA ASP A 63 4.34 11.58 1.04
C ASP A 63 5.41 12.28 1.90
N GLY A 64 6.28 13.09 1.31
CA GLY A 64 7.29 13.87 2.03
C GLY A 64 8.49 13.07 2.56
N TYR A 65 8.52 11.74 2.38
CA TYR A 65 9.68 10.92 2.74
C TYR A 65 10.74 10.89 1.64
N ALA A 66 12.00 10.74 2.07
CA ALA A 66 13.12 10.46 1.19
C ALA A 66 13.20 8.94 0.95
N TRP A 67 12.84 8.53 -0.26
CA TRP A 67 12.88 7.14 -0.69
C TRP A 67 14.18 6.84 -1.43
N ARG A 68 14.70 5.62 -1.23
CA ARG A 68 15.89 5.14 -1.94
C ARG A 68 15.71 5.30 -3.43
N ARG A 69 16.71 5.87 -4.09
CA ARG A 69 16.71 6.11 -5.53
C ARG A 69 17.43 4.98 -6.28
N LYS A 70 17.14 4.86 -7.57
CA LYS A 70 17.90 4.01 -8.49
C LYS A 70 19.33 4.55 -8.62
N LYS A 71 20.23 3.76 -9.21
CA LYS A 71 21.64 4.13 -9.43
C LYS A 71 21.81 5.48 -10.17
N ASP A 72 20.83 5.86 -11.00
CA ASP A 72 20.82 7.13 -11.72
C ASP A 72 20.50 8.36 -10.85
N GLY A 73 20.11 8.17 -9.58
CA GLY A 73 19.75 9.24 -8.66
C GLY A 73 18.47 10.01 -9.00
N ARG A 74 17.75 9.64 -10.07
CA ARG A 74 16.58 10.40 -10.56
C ARG A 74 15.27 9.80 -10.10
N THR A 75 15.16 8.48 -10.21
CA THR A 75 13.89 7.77 -9.96
C THR A 75 13.94 7.04 -8.63
N VAL A 76 12.81 7.00 -7.91
CA VAL A 76 12.70 6.12 -6.73
C VAL A 76 12.88 4.65 -7.17
N GLY A 77 13.69 3.92 -6.41
CA GLY A 77 13.86 2.48 -6.57
C GLY A 77 12.67 1.75 -5.97
N GLU A 78 11.59 1.58 -6.75
CA GLU A 78 10.44 0.77 -6.37
C GLU A 78 10.54 -0.63 -7.03
N ALA A 79 10.38 -1.70 -6.24
CA ALA A 79 10.20 -3.04 -6.76
C ALA A 79 8.72 -3.30 -7.03
N HIS A 80 8.41 -3.92 -8.17
CA HIS A 80 7.04 -4.14 -8.63
C HIS A 80 6.74 -5.64 -8.62
N GLU A 81 5.77 -6.06 -7.82
CA GLU A 81 5.39 -7.46 -7.65
C GLU A 81 3.92 -7.69 -7.98
N ARG A 82 3.59 -8.91 -8.41
CA ARG A 82 2.22 -9.42 -8.43
C ARG A 82 2.06 -10.41 -7.29
N LEU A 83 1.00 -10.24 -6.50
CA LEU A 83 0.73 -11.04 -5.32
C LEU A 83 -0.51 -11.90 -5.53
N LYS A 84 -0.42 -13.14 -5.05
CA LYS A 84 -1.50 -14.10 -5.08
C LYS A 84 -2.45 -13.95 -3.90
N VAL A 85 -3.73 -14.16 -4.16
CA VAL A 85 -4.76 -14.36 -3.13
C VAL A 85 -5.37 -15.74 -3.40
N GLY A 86 -5.12 -16.68 -2.48
CA GLY A 86 -5.27 -18.10 -2.81
C GLY A 86 -4.30 -18.50 -3.91
N ASN A 87 -4.81 -19.02 -5.03
CA ASN A 87 -3.99 -19.52 -6.14
C ASN A 87 -3.95 -18.58 -7.36
N ILE A 88 -4.62 -17.43 -7.30
CA ILE A 88 -4.73 -16.48 -8.41
C ILE A 88 -3.93 -15.22 -8.13
N ASP A 89 -3.26 -14.67 -9.14
CA ASP A 89 -2.69 -13.32 -9.07
C ASP A 89 -3.86 -12.33 -8.95
N ALA A 90 -3.88 -11.52 -7.89
CA ALA A 90 -5.02 -10.64 -7.60
C ALA A 90 -4.61 -9.20 -7.30
N LEU A 91 -3.37 -8.98 -6.88
CA LEU A 91 -2.86 -7.66 -6.51
C LEU A 91 -1.57 -7.35 -7.25
N SER A 92 -1.40 -6.10 -7.64
CA SER A 92 -0.07 -5.52 -7.84
C SER A 92 0.39 -4.83 -6.56
N CYS A 93 1.69 -4.88 -6.30
CA CYS A 93 2.33 -4.22 -5.16
C CYS A 93 3.60 -3.49 -5.59
N TYR A 94 3.73 -2.23 -5.20
CA TYR A 94 4.99 -1.50 -5.24
C TYR A 94 5.63 -1.47 -3.86
N TYR A 95 6.91 -1.83 -3.78
CA TYR A 95 7.73 -1.80 -2.56
C TYR A 95 8.79 -0.71 -2.68
N ALA A 96 8.79 0.23 -1.73
CA ALA A 96 9.80 1.28 -1.62
C ALA A 96 10.53 1.16 -0.28
N HIS A 97 11.83 1.43 -0.28
CA HIS A 97 12.67 1.48 0.92
C HIS A 97 13.09 2.92 1.19
N GLY A 98 13.14 3.31 2.46
CA GLY A 98 13.67 4.60 2.88
C GLY A 98 15.13 4.78 2.45
N GLU A 99 15.51 6.01 2.14
CA GLU A 99 16.88 6.34 1.76
C GLU A 99 17.83 6.16 2.95
N GLN A 100 17.48 6.72 4.11
CA GLN A 100 18.32 6.70 5.32
C GLN A 100 18.16 5.39 6.11
N ASN A 101 16.94 4.87 6.23
CA ASN A 101 16.64 3.66 7.00
C ASN A 101 16.07 2.56 6.08
N PRO A 102 16.81 1.46 5.83
CA PRO A 102 16.35 0.37 4.96
C PRO A 102 15.16 -0.43 5.53
N TYR A 103 14.93 -0.36 6.85
CA TYR A 103 13.78 -0.97 7.52
C TYR A 103 12.53 -0.10 7.46
N PHE A 104 12.68 1.18 7.14
CA PHE A 104 11.54 2.04 6.81
C PHE A 104 11.08 1.76 5.39
N GLN A 105 9.84 1.32 5.23
CA GLN A 105 9.31 0.82 3.95
C GLN A 105 7.90 1.31 3.71
N ARG A 106 7.51 1.37 2.44
CA ARG A 106 6.13 1.61 2.01
C ARG A 106 5.73 0.55 1.00
N ARG A 107 4.49 0.09 1.11
CA ARG A 107 3.84 -0.77 0.13
C ARG A 107 2.62 -0.06 -0.44
N CYS A 108 2.48 -0.06 -1.77
CA CYS A 108 1.29 0.45 -2.45
C CYS A 108 0.64 -0.68 -3.22
N PHE A 109 -0.66 -0.92 -3.00
CA PHE A 109 -1.39 -2.02 -3.62
C PHE A 109 -2.51 -1.51 -4.52
N TRP A 110 -2.86 -2.29 -5.54
CA TRP A 110 -4.15 -2.18 -6.25
C TRP A 110 -4.54 -3.55 -6.79
N MET A 111 -5.84 -3.77 -6.97
CA MET A 111 -6.34 -4.97 -7.61
C MET A 111 -5.87 -5.02 -9.06
N LEU A 112 -5.41 -6.19 -9.50
CA LEU A 112 -5.35 -6.50 -10.92
C LEU A 112 -6.81 -6.47 -11.39
N GLU A 113 -7.14 -5.59 -12.34
CA GLU A 113 -8.48 -5.59 -12.94
C GLU A 113 -8.78 -7.04 -13.40
N PRO A 114 -9.97 -7.59 -13.13
CA PRO A 114 -10.42 -8.79 -13.82
C PRO A 114 -10.39 -8.60 -15.33
#